data_AF-A0A656GBA0-F1
#
_entry.id   AF-A0A656GBA0-F1
#
_cell.length_a   1.000
_cell.length_b   1.000
_cell.length_c   1.000
_cell.angle_alpha   90.00
_cell.angle_beta   90.00
_cell.angle_gamma   90.00
#
_symmetry.space_group_name_H-M   'P 1'
#
loop_
_entity.id
_entity.type
_entity.pdbx_description
1 polymer ?
#
loop_
_entity_poly.entity_id
_entity_poly.type
_entity_poly.pdbx_seq_one_letter_code
_entity_poly.pdbx_strand_id
1 'polypeptide(L)'
;MLAIGNFFKASKHRTPWRLAALTLHEGKSQLQRFPLEMSCVLGVGREFLAKKEATFRSSGFKKMVVLPALDTWREQQLGECPRLAKKLAANPELSAQRCFVFQAGGLTVWLPKFELARKLFFHSAFIARKAFEPNGLDMAFTIYNDGDAAHIHTPAKTGAPSQLLKTKAYRNHFSWLLLNQDVKRSFESIWQSLNREQERTSQDSAYVRWAFDFMPPVSLGGV
;
A
#
# COMPACT_ATOMS: atom_id res chain seq x y z
N MET A 1 1.70 11.87 10.32
CA MET A 1 1.78 10.40 10.29
C MET A 1 3.23 10.00 10.23
N LEU A 2 3.66 9.18 11.20
CA LEU A 2 5.06 8.83 11.44
C LEU A 2 5.42 7.48 10.81
N ALA A 3 4.55 6.48 10.93
CA ALA A 3 4.76 5.15 10.36
C ALA A 3 3.43 4.42 10.18
N ILE A 4 3.42 3.44 9.29
CA ILE A 4 2.35 2.46 9.14
C ILE A 4 2.72 1.20 9.93
N GLY A 5 1.75 0.62 10.63
CA GLY A 5 1.87 -0.65 11.33
C GLY A 5 1.18 -1.79 10.59
N ASN A 6 0.75 -2.79 11.34
CA ASN A 6 0.12 -3.98 10.78
C ASN A 6 -1.29 -3.72 10.28
N PHE A 7 -1.69 -4.58 9.35
CA PHE A 7 -3.08 -4.79 9.00
C PHE A 7 -3.67 -5.81 9.97
N PHE A 8 -4.90 -5.60 10.42
CA PHE A 8 -5.55 -6.52 11.35
C PHE A 8 -7.06 -6.58 11.19
N LYS A 9 -7.65 -7.72 11.58
CA LYS A 9 -9.10 -7.93 11.68
C LYS A 9 -9.42 -8.89 12.82
N ALA A 10 -10.67 -8.94 13.28
CA ALA A 10 -11.07 -9.93 14.29
C ALA A 10 -11.13 -11.33 13.66
N SER A 11 -10.65 -12.35 14.38
CA SER A 11 -10.52 -13.73 13.85
C SER A 11 -11.86 -14.44 13.67
N LYS A 12 -12.81 -14.21 14.58
CA LYS A 12 -14.08 -14.97 14.66
C LYS A 12 -15.25 -14.34 13.89
N HIS A 13 -15.04 -13.19 13.26
CA HIS A 13 -16.08 -12.45 12.57
C HIS A 13 -15.62 -12.06 11.16
N ARG A 14 -16.57 -11.96 10.22
CA ARG A 14 -16.35 -11.41 8.87
C ARG A 14 -16.17 -9.88 8.95
N THR A 15 -15.20 -9.45 9.75
CA THR A 15 -14.85 -8.04 9.97
C THR A 15 -13.91 -7.55 8.87
N PRO A 16 -14.06 -6.28 8.45
CA PRO A 16 -13.15 -5.69 7.48
C PRO A 16 -11.75 -5.55 8.08
N TRP A 17 -10.75 -5.58 7.20
CA TRP A 17 -9.38 -5.23 7.56
C TRP A 17 -9.28 -3.78 8.02
N ARG A 18 -8.42 -3.56 9.00
CA ARG A 18 -8.04 -2.25 9.52
C ARG A 18 -6.54 -2.09 9.44
N LEU A 19 -6.10 -0.84 9.44
CA LEU A 19 -4.69 -0.45 9.39
C LEU A 19 -4.30 0.25 10.68
N ALA A 20 -3.23 -0.19 11.30
CA ALA A 20 -2.59 0.57 12.38
C ALA A 20 -1.64 1.61 11.80
N ALA A 21 -1.57 2.79 12.41
CA ALA A 21 -0.59 3.81 12.05
C ALA A 21 -0.14 4.58 13.29
N LEU A 22 1.16 4.85 13.39
CA LEU A 22 1.70 5.74 14.39
C LEU A 22 1.55 7.18 13.92
N THR A 23 0.81 7.97 14.67
CA THR A 23 0.60 9.40 14.40
C THR A 23 1.25 10.24 15.49
N LEU A 24 1.50 11.50 15.18
CA LEU A 24 1.93 12.51 16.13
C LEU A 24 0.76 13.47 16.32
N HIS A 25 0.25 13.58 17.54
CA HIS A 25 -0.81 14.50 17.90
C HIS A 25 -0.32 15.34 19.08
N GLU A 26 -0.26 16.67 18.92
CA GLU A 26 0.21 17.60 19.98
C GLU A 26 1.56 17.19 20.60
N GLY A 27 2.51 16.77 19.75
CA GLY A 27 3.84 16.35 20.19
C GLY A 27 3.93 14.95 20.81
N LYS A 28 2.80 14.23 20.97
CA LYS A 28 2.75 12.87 21.52
C LYS A 28 2.50 11.85 20.42
N SER A 29 3.32 10.79 20.40
CA SER A 29 3.13 9.66 19.49
C SER A 29 1.97 8.79 19.96
N GLN A 30 1.03 8.47 19.07
CA GLN A 30 -0.12 7.63 19.36
C GLN A 30 -0.35 6.61 18.26
N LEU A 31 -0.64 5.36 18.64
CA LEU A 31 -1.06 4.33 17.70
C LEU A 31 -2.56 4.48 17.42
N GLN A 32 -2.92 4.76 16.18
CA GLN A 32 -4.30 4.93 15.73
C GLN A 32 -4.72 3.82 14.76
N ARG A 33 -6.01 3.54 14.71
CA ARG A 33 -6.60 2.44 13.94
C ARG A 33 -7.56 2.97 12.89
N PHE A 34 -7.22 2.79 11.63
CA PHE A 34 -7.99 3.30 10.50
C PHE A 34 -8.70 2.17 9.74
N PRO A 35 -9.81 2.49 9.05
CA PRO A 35 -10.33 1.62 8.00
C PRO A 35 -9.29 1.39 6.89
N LEU A 36 -9.34 0.24 6.22
CA LEU A 36 -8.43 -0.10 5.12
C LEU A 36 -8.41 0.97 4.02
N GLU A 37 -9.54 1.62 3.77
CA GLU A 37 -9.73 2.67 2.78
C GLU A 37 -8.80 3.85 2.98
N MET A 38 -8.38 4.12 4.21
CA MET A 38 -7.43 5.19 4.51
C MET A 38 -6.03 4.91 3.96
N SER A 39 -5.75 3.70 3.48
CA SER A 39 -4.48 3.36 2.82
C SER A 39 -4.17 4.28 1.63
N CYS A 40 -5.19 4.79 0.91
CA CYS A 40 -4.93 5.71 -0.20
C CYS A 40 -4.51 7.13 0.25
N VAL A 41 -4.79 7.48 1.50
CA VAL A 41 -4.55 8.83 2.06
C VAL A 41 -3.41 8.83 3.09
N LEU A 42 -3.18 7.73 3.81
CA LEU A 42 -2.13 7.62 4.81
C LEU A 42 -0.78 7.38 4.13
N GLY A 43 0.06 8.42 4.07
CA GLY A 43 1.45 8.34 3.62
C GLY A 43 2.41 8.86 4.67
N VAL A 44 3.54 8.18 4.89
CA VAL A 44 4.55 8.57 5.87
C VAL A 44 5.00 10.02 5.62
N GLY A 45 5.13 10.81 6.68
CA GLY A 45 5.48 12.24 6.59
C GLY A 45 4.30 13.17 6.27
N ARG A 46 3.07 12.65 6.14
CA ARG A 46 1.88 13.52 5.97
C ARG A 46 1.38 14.11 7.27
N GLU A 47 1.15 15.41 7.30
CA GLU A 47 0.41 16.14 8.32
C GLU A 47 -1.00 16.43 7.79
N PHE A 48 -2.03 15.94 8.48
CA PHE A 48 -3.43 16.11 8.06
C PHE A 48 -4.00 17.38 8.67
N LEU A 49 -4.57 18.25 7.83
CA LEU A 49 -5.08 19.55 8.23
C LEU A 49 -6.60 19.53 8.35
N ALA A 50 -7.13 20.18 9.38
CA ALA A 50 -8.57 20.28 9.60
C ALA A 50 -9.28 21.31 8.68
N LYS A 51 -8.55 22.13 7.89
CA LYS A 51 -9.11 23.24 7.09
C LYS A 51 -8.90 23.09 5.57
N LYS A 52 -9.85 23.67 4.83
CA LYS A 52 -10.43 23.24 3.53
C LYS A 52 -9.58 23.29 2.24
N GLU A 53 -8.37 23.84 2.23
CA GLU A 53 -7.62 23.99 0.95
C GLU A 53 -6.78 22.78 0.56
N ALA A 54 -6.17 22.10 1.54
CA ALA A 54 -5.37 20.91 1.30
C ALA A 54 -5.65 19.87 2.38
N THR A 55 -5.89 18.63 1.96
CA THR A 55 -6.16 17.51 2.89
C THR A 55 -4.96 17.12 3.73
N PHE A 56 -3.74 17.38 3.25
CA PHE A 56 -2.51 17.17 4.00
C PHE A 56 -1.35 18.03 3.47
N ARG A 57 -0.33 18.24 4.32
CA ARG A 57 1.01 18.70 3.94
C ARG A 57 1.98 17.52 4.04
N SER A 58 2.99 17.48 3.17
CA SER A 58 4.06 16.47 3.28
C SER A 58 5.31 17.14 3.83
N SER A 59 5.91 16.57 4.87
CA SER A 59 7.19 17.00 5.41
C SER A 59 8.35 16.19 4.81
N GLY A 60 9.58 16.62 5.10
CA GLY A 60 10.81 15.96 4.62
C GLY A 60 11.41 16.61 3.37
N PHE A 61 12.48 16.00 2.87
CA PHE A 61 13.17 16.45 1.66
C PHE A 61 12.67 15.67 0.43
N LYS A 62 12.66 16.32 -0.72
CA LYS A 62 12.37 15.68 -2.01
C LYS A 62 13.70 15.31 -2.67
N LYS A 63 13.85 14.05 -3.05
CA LYS A 63 14.97 13.61 -3.89
C LYS A 63 14.42 12.66 -4.95
N MET A 64 14.78 12.90 -6.20
CA MET A 64 14.52 11.94 -7.27
C MET A 64 15.64 10.91 -7.28
N VAL A 65 15.27 9.66 -7.43
CA VAL A 65 16.17 8.53 -7.56
C VAL A 65 15.66 7.64 -8.69
N VAL A 66 16.57 7.07 -9.46
CA VAL A 66 16.25 6.00 -10.40
C VAL A 66 16.25 4.70 -9.62
N LEU A 67 15.21 3.90 -9.78
CA LEU A 67 15.10 2.60 -9.13
C LEU A 67 16.11 1.63 -9.76
N PRO A 68 17.01 1.02 -8.98
CA PRO A 68 17.94 0.02 -9.52
C PRO A 68 17.19 -1.25 -9.90
N ALA A 69 17.84 -2.14 -10.63
CA ALA A 69 17.28 -3.45 -10.98
C ALA A 69 16.82 -4.21 -9.73
N LEU A 70 15.66 -4.87 -9.82
CA LEU A 70 14.98 -5.45 -8.65
C LEU A 70 15.76 -6.57 -7.99
N ASP A 71 16.61 -7.29 -8.74
CA ASP A 71 17.52 -8.32 -8.23
C ASP A 71 18.55 -7.76 -7.24
N THR A 72 18.84 -6.46 -7.30
CA THR A 72 19.71 -5.76 -6.33
C THR A 72 19.01 -5.40 -5.02
N TRP A 73 17.67 -5.53 -4.97
CA TRP A 73 16.89 -5.16 -3.79
C TRP A 73 16.96 -6.27 -2.75
N ARG A 74 17.17 -5.89 -1.51
CA ARG A 74 17.13 -6.81 -0.36
C ARG A 74 15.87 -6.56 0.45
N GLU A 75 15.30 -7.62 1.01
CA GLU A 75 14.23 -7.48 2.00
C GLU A 75 14.82 -7.46 3.41
N GLN A 76 14.35 -6.52 4.22
CA GLN A 76 14.76 -6.29 5.60
C GLN A 76 13.55 -5.78 6.41
N GLN A 77 13.61 -5.87 7.73
CA GLN A 77 12.63 -5.23 8.60
C GLN A 77 12.99 -3.77 8.86
N LEU A 78 12.00 -2.88 8.99
CA LEU A 78 12.22 -1.44 9.19
C LEU A 78 13.04 -1.15 10.46
N GLY A 79 12.91 -1.98 11.48
CA GLY A 79 13.69 -1.90 12.73
C GLY A 79 15.18 -2.13 12.54
N GLU A 80 15.61 -2.78 11.44
CA GLU A 80 17.02 -2.99 11.10
C GLU A 80 17.66 -1.75 10.47
N CYS A 81 16.85 -0.73 10.11
CA CYS A 81 17.37 0.54 9.63
C CYS A 81 18.17 1.26 10.72
N PRO A 82 19.49 1.47 10.58
CA PRO A 82 20.32 2.02 11.65
C PRO A 82 19.84 3.39 12.17
N ARG A 83 19.24 4.21 11.28
CA ARG A 83 18.71 5.53 11.61
C ARG A 83 17.40 5.50 12.39
N LEU A 84 16.65 4.39 12.32
CA LEU A 84 15.33 4.26 12.93
C LEU A 84 15.31 3.22 14.07
N ALA A 85 16.26 2.29 14.12
CA ALA A 85 16.32 1.18 15.07
C ALA A 85 16.02 1.60 16.51
N LYS A 86 16.76 2.59 17.04
CA LYS A 86 16.55 3.09 18.42
C LYS A 86 15.15 3.68 18.64
N LYS A 87 14.60 4.38 17.66
CA LYS A 87 13.26 4.99 17.75
C LYS A 87 12.14 3.95 17.67
N LEU A 88 12.36 2.89 16.89
CA LEU A 88 11.37 1.85 16.64
C LEU A 88 11.46 0.69 17.64
N ALA A 89 12.56 0.58 18.42
CA ALA A 89 12.75 -0.48 19.42
C ALA A 89 11.58 -0.60 20.40
N ALA A 90 10.95 0.52 20.80
CA ALA A 90 9.79 0.53 21.68
C ALA A 90 8.47 0.12 20.99
N ASN A 91 8.48 -0.09 19.67
CA ASN A 91 7.31 -0.41 18.85
C ASN A 91 7.62 -1.64 17.95
N PRO A 92 7.53 -2.88 18.49
CA PRO A 92 7.85 -4.09 17.74
C PRO A 92 7.03 -4.24 16.45
N GLU A 93 5.76 -3.83 16.47
CA GLU A 93 4.89 -3.84 15.29
C GLU A 93 5.43 -2.99 14.13
N LEU A 94 5.97 -1.80 14.44
CA LEU A 94 6.54 -0.92 13.43
C LEU A 94 7.94 -1.40 13.01
N SER A 95 8.71 -1.92 13.96
CA SER A 95 10.01 -2.51 13.68
C SER A 95 9.92 -3.68 12.70
N ALA A 96 8.89 -4.52 12.83
CA ALA A 96 8.69 -5.69 11.99
C ALA A 96 8.14 -5.39 10.59
N GLN A 97 7.84 -4.13 10.24
CA GLN A 97 7.35 -3.79 8.91
C GLN A 97 8.39 -4.12 7.83
N ARG A 98 7.96 -4.74 6.73
CA ARG A 98 8.86 -5.15 5.66
C ARG A 98 9.27 -3.96 4.80
N CYS A 99 10.55 -3.95 4.41
CA CYS A 99 11.16 -2.93 3.58
C CYS A 99 11.94 -3.56 2.43
N PHE A 100 11.94 -2.87 1.29
CA PHE A 100 12.97 -3.02 0.27
C PHE A 100 14.16 -2.13 0.61
N VAL A 101 15.37 -2.68 0.48
CA VAL A 101 16.62 -1.99 0.76
C VAL A 101 17.53 -2.08 -0.46
N PHE A 102 17.90 -0.93 -1.01
CA PHE A 102 18.71 -0.83 -2.22
C PHE A 102 19.57 0.43 -2.23
N GLN A 103 20.58 0.47 -3.11
CA GLN A 103 21.42 1.65 -3.33
C GLN A 103 20.85 2.49 -4.47
N ALA A 104 20.64 3.79 -4.25
CA ALA A 104 20.23 4.71 -5.31
C ALA A 104 20.75 6.13 -5.06
N GLY A 105 21.41 6.73 -6.04
CA GLY A 105 21.90 8.11 -5.96
C GLY A 105 22.81 8.38 -4.75
N GLY A 106 23.70 7.43 -4.43
CA GLY A 106 24.62 7.49 -3.29
C GLY A 106 23.96 7.28 -1.92
N LEU A 107 22.73 6.78 -1.87
CA LEU A 107 21.99 6.53 -0.63
C LEU A 107 21.59 5.06 -0.50
N THR A 108 21.71 4.52 0.72
CA THR A 108 20.98 3.33 1.13
C THR A 108 19.52 3.72 1.38
N VAL A 109 18.63 3.35 0.47
CA VAL A 109 17.19 3.61 0.57
C VAL A 109 16.53 2.47 1.34
N TRP A 110 15.74 2.82 2.36
CA TRP A 110 14.86 1.91 3.08
C TRP A 110 13.42 2.27 2.71
N LEU A 111 12.81 1.49 1.83
CA LEU A 111 11.48 1.74 1.30
C LEU A 111 10.49 0.73 1.87
N PRO A 112 9.60 1.13 2.81
CA PRO A 112 8.56 0.24 3.31
C PRO A 112 7.74 -0.33 2.15
N LYS A 113 7.52 -1.65 2.14
CA LYS A 113 6.77 -2.33 1.06
C LYS A 113 5.38 -1.72 0.89
N PHE A 114 4.70 -1.39 2.00
CA PHE A 114 3.42 -0.69 1.98
C PHE A 114 3.49 0.67 1.28
N GLU A 115 4.53 1.49 1.52
CA GLU A 115 4.62 2.81 0.87
C GLU A 115 4.84 2.69 -0.64
N LEU A 116 5.59 1.69 -1.09
CA LEU A 116 5.70 1.41 -2.52
C LEU A 116 4.36 0.97 -3.10
N ALA A 117 3.70 -0.06 -2.52
CA ALA A 117 2.40 -0.51 -2.98
C ALA A 117 1.35 0.61 -2.96
N ARG A 118 1.36 1.47 -1.94
CA ARG A 118 0.47 2.62 -1.85
C ARG A 118 0.69 3.60 -2.99
N LYS A 119 1.95 3.88 -3.33
CA LYS A 119 2.30 4.76 -4.45
C LYS A 119 1.97 4.15 -5.80
N LEU A 120 2.13 2.84 -5.95
CA LEU A 120 1.81 2.15 -7.19
C LEU A 120 0.30 1.97 -7.37
N PHE A 121 -0.44 1.62 -6.33
CA PHE A 121 -1.79 1.05 -6.48
C PHE A 121 -2.90 1.77 -5.70
N PHE A 122 -2.63 2.23 -4.48
CA PHE A 122 -3.70 2.74 -3.59
C PHE A 122 -4.03 4.20 -3.89
N HIS A 123 -4.58 4.46 -5.08
CA HIS A 123 -5.00 5.79 -5.52
C HIS A 123 -6.47 6.08 -5.21
N SER A 124 -7.23 5.06 -4.77
CA SER A 124 -8.58 5.24 -4.25
C SER A 124 -8.90 4.20 -3.18
N ALA A 125 -9.85 4.53 -2.30
CA ALA A 125 -10.39 3.61 -1.31
C ALA A 125 -10.96 2.33 -1.95
N PHE A 126 -11.52 2.46 -3.16
CA PHE A 126 -12.03 1.33 -3.93
C PHE A 126 -10.91 0.34 -4.29
N ILE A 127 -9.82 0.83 -4.90
CA ILE A 127 -8.70 -0.02 -5.30
C ILE A 127 -8.01 -0.64 -4.08
N ALA A 128 -7.85 0.12 -2.99
CA ALA A 128 -7.28 -0.40 -1.75
C ALA A 128 -8.07 -1.61 -1.19
N ARG A 129 -9.41 -1.59 -1.26
CA ARG A 129 -10.23 -2.75 -0.85
C ARG A 129 -10.00 -3.95 -1.76
N LYS A 130 -9.95 -3.74 -3.07
CA LYS A 130 -9.74 -4.81 -4.05
C LYS A 130 -8.41 -5.53 -3.93
N ALA A 131 -7.40 -4.89 -3.35
CA ALA A 131 -6.11 -5.53 -3.07
C ALA A 131 -6.17 -6.59 -1.96
N PHE A 132 -7.22 -6.56 -1.14
CA PHE A 132 -7.44 -7.49 -0.02
C PHE A 132 -8.51 -8.53 -0.33
N GLU A 133 -8.93 -8.65 -1.61
CA GLU A 133 -9.92 -9.60 -2.10
C GLU A 133 -9.28 -10.56 -3.12
N PRO A 134 -9.67 -11.84 -3.13
CA PRO A 134 -9.22 -12.76 -4.18
C PRO A 134 -9.71 -12.26 -5.55
N ASN A 135 -8.81 -12.16 -6.52
CA ASN A 135 -9.11 -11.68 -7.88
C ASN A 135 -9.87 -10.35 -7.89
N GLY A 136 -9.57 -9.44 -6.95
CA GLY A 136 -10.40 -8.27 -6.68
C GLY A 136 -10.60 -7.32 -7.88
N LEU A 137 -9.61 -7.22 -8.78
CA LEU A 137 -9.73 -6.43 -10.01
C LEU A 137 -10.65 -7.11 -11.03
N ASP A 138 -10.50 -8.41 -11.26
CA ASP A 138 -11.33 -9.15 -12.22
C ASP A 138 -12.78 -9.30 -11.77
N MET A 139 -13.02 -9.37 -10.46
CA MET A 139 -14.37 -9.31 -9.93
C MET A 139 -15.01 -7.92 -10.07
N ALA A 140 -14.19 -6.87 -10.18
CA ALA A 140 -14.64 -5.48 -10.24
C ALA A 140 -14.80 -4.95 -11.67
N PHE A 141 -14.09 -5.55 -12.62
CA PHE A 141 -13.93 -5.02 -13.97
C PHE A 141 -13.98 -6.10 -15.02
N THR A 142 -14.65 -5.78 -16.13
CA THR A 142 -14.63 -6.59 -17.35
C THR A 142 -13.91 -5.80 -18.43
N ILE A 143 -12.95 -6.43 -19.10
CA ILE A 143 -12.15 -5.80 -20.15
C ILE A 143 -12.47 -6.49 -21.48
N TYR A 144 -12.81 -5.71 -22.50
CA TYR A 144 -12.87 -6.17 -23.88
C TYR A 144 -12.01 -5.30 -24.77
N ASN A 145 -11.42 -5.92 -25.78
CA ASN A 145 -10.60 -5.23 -26.77
C ASN A 145 -11.42 -5.09 -28.06
N ASP A 146 -11.42 -3.89 -28.62
CA ASP A 146 -12.02 -3.55 -29.90
C ASP A 146 -10.96 -2.85 -30.76
N GLY A 147 -10.33 -3.63 -31.64
CA GLY A 147 -9.14 -3.19 -32.38
C GLY A 147 -8.01 -2.74 -31.44
N ASP A 148 -7.59 -1.48 -31.60
CA ASP A 148 -6.54 -0.85 -30.77
C ASP A 148 -7.06 -0.24 -29.46
N ALA A 149 -8.37 -0.32 -29.21
CA ALA A 149 -8.99 0.23 -28.00
C ALA A 149 -9.30 -0.88 -26.98
N ALA A 150 -8.91 -0.64 -25.72
CA ALA A 150 -9.34 -1.45 -24.59
C ALA A 150 -10.49 -0.73 -23.86
N HIS A 151 -11.59 -1.44 -23.67
CA HIS A 151 -12.76 -0.94 -22.98
C HIS A 151 -12.88 -1.61 -21.61
N ILE A 152 -12.95 -0.79 -20.57
CA ILE A 152 -13.00 -1.23 -19.18
C ILE A 152 -14.38 -0.94 -18.63
N HIS A 153 -15.12 -2.00 -18.31
CA HIS A 153 -16.46 -1.94 -17.76
C HIS A 153 -16.42 -2.20 -16.27
N THR A 154 -17.23 -1.46 -15.53
CA THR A 154 -17.41 -1.67 -14.09
C THR A 154 -18.89 -1.71 -13.76
N PRO A 155 -19.34 -2.61 -12.88
CA PRO A 155 -20.75 -2.70 -12.55
C PRO A 155 -21.25 -1.41 -11.90
N ALA A 156 -22.50 -1.05 -12.19
CA ALA A 156 -23.14 0.10 -11.57
C ALA A 156 -23.19 -0.06 -10.04
N LYS A 157 -22.97 1.03 -9.29
CA LYS A 157 -23.05 1.13 -7.82
C LYS A 157 -21.97 0.37 -7.02
N THR A 158 -21.37 -0.70 -7.56
CA THR A 158 -20.30 -1.48 -6.91
C THR A 158 -18.94 -1.26 -7.54
N GLY A 159 -18.87 -0.50 -8.64
CA GLY A 159 -17.66 -0.17 -9.37
C GLY A 159 -16.88 1.06 -8.92
N ALA A 160 -15.91 1.47 -9.74
CA ALA A 160 -15.15 2.70 -9.52
C ALA A 160 -16.07 3.94 -9.54
N PRO A 161 -15.94 4.88 -8.59
CA PRO A 161 -16.76 6.10 -8.57
C PRO A 161 -16.64 6.90 -9.87
N SER A 162 -17.79 7.26 -10.46
CA SER A 162 -17.85 8.00 -11.74
C SER A 162 -17.06 9.31 -11.70
N GLN A 163 -17.03 9.98 -10.55
CA GLN A 163 -16.26 11.21 -10.36
C GLN A 163 -14.75 10.99 -10.48
N LEU A 164 -14.22 9.83 -10.04
CA LEU A 164 -12.82 9.48 -10.25
C LEU A 164 -12.53 9.22 -11.72
N LEU A 165 -13.42 8.51 -12.42
CA LEU A 165 -13.27 8.21 -13.85
C LEU A 165 -13.26 9.47 -14.74
N LYS A 166 -13.84 10.59 -14.29
CA LYS A 166 -13.73 11.88 -14.99
C LYS A 166 -12.31 12.47 -14.97
N THR A 167 -11.45 12.05 -14.04
CA THR A 167 -10.08 12.57 -13.89
C THR A 167 -9.12 11.83 -14.84
N LYS A 168 -8.45 12.56 -15.75
CA LYS A 168 -7.47 11.96 -16.69
C LYS A 168 -6.34 11.21 -15.97
N ALA A 169 -5.81 11.80 -14.90
CA ALA A 169 -4.76 11.17 -14.10
C ALA A 169 -5.21 9.82 -13.51
N TYR A 170 -6.44 9.76 -13.00
CA TYR A 170 -7.01 8.51 -12.50
C TYR A 170 -7.19 7.50 -13.64
N ARG A 171 -7.73 7.91 -14.80
CA ARG A 171 -7.86 7.01 -15.96
C ARG A 171 -6.53 6.45 -16.44
N ASN A 172 -5.46 7.25 -16.49
CA ASN A 172 -4.13 6.81 -16.88
C ASN A 172 -3.56 5.77 -15.90
N HIS A 173 -3.66 6.05 -14.59
CA HIS A 173 -3.22 5.11 -13.58
C HIS A 173 -4.05 3.81 -13.63
N PHE A 174 -5.36 3.96 -13.79
CA PHE A 174 -6.30 2.86 -13.82
C PHE A 174 -6.15 1.96 -15.05
N SER A 175 -5.91 2.54 -16.24
CA SER A 175 -5.60 1.77 -17.44
C SER A 175 -4.26 1.05 -17.31
N TRP A 176 -3.23 1.71 -16.76
CA TRP A 176 -1.95 1.07 -16.48
C TRP A 176 -2.07 -0.12 -15.53
N LEU A 177 -2.83 0.03 -14.44
CA LEU A 177 -3.07 -1.04 -13.47
C LEU A 177 -3.80 -2.25 -14.08
N LEU A 178 -4.79 -2.02 -14.94
CA LEU A 178 -5.65 -3.09 -15.47
C LEU A 178 -5.11 -3.75 -16.74
N LEU A 179 -4.39 -3.00 -17.58
CA LEU A 179 -3.95 -3.49 -18.90
C LEU A 179 -2.53 -4.05 -18.87
N ASN A 180 -1.67 -3.60 -17.95
CA ASN A 180 -0.33 -4.14 -17.79
C ASN A 180 -0.36 -5.40 -16.90
N GLN A 181 -0.12 -6.57 -17.49
CA GLN A 181 -0.17 -7.86 -16.79
C GLN A 181 0.88 -8.04 -15.71
N ASP A 182 2.05 -7.42 -15.83
CA ASP A 182 3.07 -7.44 -14.76
C ASP A 182 2.59 -6.64 -13.54
N VAL A 183 2.07 -5.44 -13.79
CA VAL A 183 1.52 -4.56 -12.75
C VAL A 183 0.31 -5.19 -12.06
N LYS A 184 -0.60 -5.80 -12.83
CA LYS A 184 -1.76 -6.52 -12.29
C LYS A 184 -1.33 -7.71 -11.42
N ARG A 185 -0.37 -8.52 -11.87
CA ARG A 185 0.18 -9.62 -11.05
C ARG A 185 0.82 -9.12 -9.76
N SER A 186 1.54 -8.00 -9.82
CA SER A 186 2.08 -7.36 -8.63
C SER A 186 0.98 -6.91 -7.66
N PHE A 187 -0.11 -6.32 -8.16
CA PHE A 187 -1.26 -5.96 -7.33
C PHE A 187 -1.90 -7.19 -6.67
N GLU A 188 -2.13 -8.27 -7.41
CA GLU A 188 -2.76 -9.50 -6.90
C GLU A 188 -1.89 -10.23 -5.88
N SER A 189 -0.57 -10.06 -5.96
CA SER A 189 0.36 -10.63 -4.97
C SER A 189 0.11 -10.15 -3.54
N ILE A 190 -0.53 -8.99 -3.35
CA ILE A 190 -0.93 -8.46 -2.04
C ILE A 190 -1.86 -9.46 -1.34
N TRP A 191 -2.93 -9.89 -2.02
CA TRP A 191 -3.86 -10.87 -1.47
C TRP A 191 -3.21 -12.25 -1.33
N GLN A 192 -2.35 -12.65 -2.27
CA GLN A 192 -1.65 -13.95 -2.22
C GLN A 192 -0.71 -14.05 -1.01
N SER A 193 0.10 -13.01 -0.76
CA SER A 193 0.97 -12.91 0.42
C SER A 193 0.16 -12.92 1.70
N LEU A 194 -0.94 -12.14 1.73
CA LEU A 194 -1.84 -12.12 2.88
C LEU A 194 -2.41 -13.51 3.17
N ASN A 195 -3.00 -14.17 2.18
CA ASN A 195 -3.66 -15.48 2.36
C ASN A 195 -2.67 -16.55 2.85
N ARG A 196 -1.47 -16.59 2.25
CA ARG A 196 -0.40 -17.55 2.62
C ARG A 196 0.08 -17.37 4.07
N GLU A 197 0.13 -16.14 4.57
CA GLU A 197 0.61 -15.86 5.93
C GLU A 197 -0.49 -16.07 6.98
N GLN A 198 -1.75 -15.88 6.61
CA GLN A 198 -2.88 -16.22 7.49
C GLN A 198 -2.95 -17.71 7.79
N GLU A 199 -2.65 -18.57 6.82
CA GLU A 199 -2.57 -20.03 7.00
C GLU A 199 -1.51 -20.45 8.03
N ARG A 200 -0.52 -19.58 8.31
CA ARG A 200 0.62 -19.87 9.20
C ARG A 200 0.48 -19.32 10.62
N THR A 201 -0.51 -18.46 10.88
CA THR A 201 -0.64 -17.76 12.18
C THR A 201 -1.61 -18.53 13.09
N SER A 202 -1.18 -18.80 14.33
CA SER A 202 -1.90 -19.60 15.34
C SER A 202 -3.34 -19.13 15.56
N GLN A 203 -4.28 -20.10 15.56
CA GLN A 203 -5.73 -19.89 15.61
C GLN A 203 -6.26 -19.30 16.94
N ASP A 204 -5.41 -19.14 17.95
CA ASP A 204 -5.82 -18.77 19.32
C ASP A 204 -5.91 -17.26 19.59
N SER A 205 -5.48 -16.40 18.65
CA SER A 205 -5.64 -14.94 18.83
C SER A 205 -7.03 -14.46 18.45
N ALA A 206 -7.61 -13.55 19.25
CA ALA A 206 -8.84 -12.84 18.90
C ALA A 206 -8.72 -11.96 17.64
N TYR A 207 -7.49 -11.64 17.23
CA TYR A 207 -7.19 -10.85 16.03
C TYR A 207 -6.18 -11.54 15.14
N VAL A 208 -6.46 -11.53 13.84
CA VAL A 208 -5.47 -11.82 12.82
C VAL A 208 -4.71 -10.54 12.52
N ARG A 209 -3.37 -10.63 12.51
CA ARG A 209 -2.47 -9.53 12.17
C ARG A 209 -1.61 -9.94 10.99
N TRP A 210 -1.30 -8.97 10.14
CA TRP A 210 -0.49 -9.16 8.95
C TRP A 210 0.46 -7.98 8.76
N ALA A 211 1.75 -8.27 8.65
CA ALA A 211 2.75 -7.30 8.22
C ALA A 211 2.67 -7.22 6.70
N PHE A 212 2.44 -6.02 6.16
CA PHE A 212 2.13 -5.87 4.74
C PHE A 212 3.25 -6.40 3.85
N ASP A 213 2.85 -7.14 2.82
CA ASP A 213 3.75 -7.74 1.88
C ASP A 213 3.16 -7.82 0.48
N PHE A 214 4.02 -7.77 -0.53
CA PHE A 214 3.68 -7.94 -1.94
C PHE A 214 4.95 -8.12 -2.78
N MET A 215 4.82 -8.61 -4.00
CA MET A 215 5.87 -8.66 -5.00
C MET A 215 5.76 -7.44 -5.93
N PRO A 216 6.82 -6.63 -6.13
CA PRO A 216 6.76 -5.48 -7.03
C PRO A 216 6.69 -5.94 -8.50
N PRO A 217 6.16 -5.10 -9.43
CA PRO A 217 6.17 -5.40 -10.86
C PRO A 217 7.61 -5.49 -11.37
N VAL A 218 7.95 -6.49 -12.18
CA VAL A 218 9.30 -6.65 -12.73
C VAL A 218 9.73 -5.47 -13.59
N SER A 219 8.77 -4.76 -14.18
CA SER A 219 8.98 -3.58 -15.01
C SER A 219 9.36 -2.31 -14.23
N LEU A 220 9.51 -2.37 -12.90
CA LEU A 220 9.97 -1.22 -12.10
C LEU A 220 11.48 -0.99 -12.14
N GLY A 221 12.28 -2.00 -12.52
CA GLY A 221 13.73 -1.84 -12.58
C GLY A 221 14.14 -0.89 -13.70
N GLY A 222 15.00 0.09 -13.38
CA GLY A 222 15.60 1.00 -14.37
C GLY A 222 14.76 2.24 -14.72
N VAL A 223 13.75 2.57 -13.91
CA VAL A 223 12.84 3.72 -14.10
C VAL A 223 13.04 4.80 -13.04
#